data_AF-A0A6N7YWF9-F1
#
_entry.id   AF-A0A6N7YWF9-F1
#
_cell.length_a   1.000
_cell.length_b   1.000
_cell.length_c   1.000
_cell.angle_alpha   90.00
_cell.angle_beta   90.00
_cell.angle_gamma   90.00
#
_symmetry.space_group_name_H-M   'P 1'
#
loop_
_entity.id
_entity.type
_entity.pdbx_description
1 polymer ?
#
loop_
_entity_poly.entity_id
_entity_poly.type
_entity_poly.pdbx_seq_one_letter_code
_entity_poly.pdbx_strand_id
1 'polypeptide(L)'
;MAPPEEPRVPRPGRLVRASAPSDHLGGAPGRRLCALPGAPLPSGLRSRTLQPTAGWRATPTKEVIAMPTGIYFPLDERQPLALHEYDALEDYQAAVGGHVESIDAGERGMSFFANDEAKLIGLGINRRATIYWWLHLAASYQRDFLAGDVVLVGPTHPSGSTLSVPRSIQQLLFTPSTFAVEVRVMGSNKWHRNPAGFDDYFEAGSWALDLSIRRQEVEKVRVIAA
;
A
#
# COMPACT_ATOMS: atom_id res chain seq x y z
N MET A 1 41.10 16.64 28.31
CA MET A 1 40.41 16.28 27.05
C MET A 1 38.93 16.48 27.31
N ALA A 2 38.36 17.59 26.87
CA ALA A 2 36.94 17.90 27.10
C ALA A 2 36.06 17.13 26.10
N PRO A 3 34.84 16.70 26.48
CA PRO A 3 33.95 16.00 25.57
C PRO A 3 33.37 16.97 24.52
N PRO A 4 33.06 16.49 23.30
CA PRO A 4 32.50 17.31 22.25
C PRO A 4 31.04 17.67 22.53
N GLU A 5 30.68 18.93 22.29
CA GLU A 5 29.30 19.45 22.37
C GLU A 5 28.38 18.80 21.33
N GLU A 6 27.19 18.38 21.78
CA GLU A 6 26.09 17.94 20.90
C GLU A 6 25.38 19.15 20.25
N PRO A 7 25.09 19.10 18.94
CA PRO A 7 24.35 20.17 18.27
C PRO A 7 22.83 20.06 18.52
N ARG A 8 22.22 21.19 18.91
CA ARG A 8 20.77 21.34 19.14
C ARG A 8 20.00 21.39 17.81
N VAL A 9 18.94 20.59 17.70
CA VAL A 9 18.02 20.53 16.55
C VAL A 9 16.80 21.44 16.78
N PRO A 10 16.39 22.28 15.81
CA PRO A 10 15.20 23.13 15.92
C PRO A 10 13.91 22.40 15.50
N ARG A 11 12.80 22.64 16.21
CA ARG A 11 11.45 22.10 15.92
C ARG A 11 10.69 22.96 14.90
N PRO A 12 10.04 22.39 13.86
CA PRO A 12 9.14 23.14 13.00
C PRO A 12 7.69 23.19 13.55
N GLY A 13 7.08 24.36 13.39
CA GLY A 13 5.75 24.72 13.88
C GLY A 13 4.59 24.14 13.06
N ARG A 14 3.47 23.96 13.77
CA ARG A 14 2.20 23.36 13.35
C ARG A 14 1.37 24.34 12.50
N LEU A 15 0.92 23.94 11.30
CA LEU A 15 -0.08 24.67 10.52
C LEU A 15 -1.44 23.95 10.51
N VAL A 16 -2.50 24.75 10.58
CA VAL A 16 -3.90 24.40 10.82
C VAL A 16 -4.64 24.11 9.50
N ARG A 17 -5.49 23.08 9.47
CA ARG A 17 -6.41 22.71 8.37
C ARG A 17 -7.56 23.73 8.23
N ALA A 18 -7.99 23.95 6.98
CA ALA A 18 -9.29 24.55 6.65
C ALA A 18 -10.14 23.56 5.85
N SER A 19 -11.45 23.63 6.10
CA SER A 19 -12.51 22.69 5.72
C SER A 19 -13.11 22.93 4.33
N ALA A 20 -13.78 21.90 3.81
CA ALA A 20 -14.61 21.87 2.60
C ALA A 20 -15.95 22.62 2.75
N PRO A 21 -16.70 22.72 1.64
CA PRO A 21 -18.17 22.59 1.70
C PRO A 21 -18.76 21.60 0.66
N SER A 22 -19.92 21.08 1.03
CA SER A 22 -20.80 20.12 0.35
C SER A 22 -21.91 20.78 -0.49
N ASP A 23 -22.75 19.91 -1.09
CA ASP A 23 -24.16 20.07 -1.53
C ASP A 23 -24.38 20.46 -3.02
N HIS A 24 -25.39 20.00 -3.78
CA HIS A 24 -26.53 19.10 -3.60
C HIS A 24 -27.24 18.82 -4.97
N LEU A 25 -27.93 17.66 -5.07
CA LEU A 25 -29.27 17.39 -5.67
C LEU A 25 -29.58 17.29 -7.20
N GLY A 26 -30.39 16.26 -7.51
CA GLY A 26 -31.46 16.19 -8.54
C GLY A 26 -31.19 15.18 -9.68
N GLY A 27 -32.07 14.30 -10.16
CA GLY A 27 -33.50 13.98 -9.98
C GLY A 27 -33.90 12.91 -11.04
N ALA A 28 -34.87 12.03 -10.74
CA ALA A 28 -35.50 11.02 -11.63
C ALA A 28 -36.56 11.69 -12.57
N PRO A 29 -37.42 11.03 -13.43
CA PRO A 29 -37.85 9.60 -13.48
C PRO A 29 -38.27 8.97 -14.86
N GLY A 30 -38.63 7.67 -14.88
CA GLY A 30 -39.94 7.20 -15.44
C GLY A 30 -40.07 6.13 -16.57
N ARG A 31 -41.01 5.17 -16.32
CA ARG A 31 -41.85 4.27 -17.20
C ARG A 31 -41.27 2.89 -17.63
N ARG A 32 -41.80 1.68 -17.30
CA ARG A 32 -43.12 0.95 -17.46
C ARG A 32 -43.51 0.73 -18.95
N LEU A 33 -44.01 -0.40 -19.50
CA LEU A 33 -44.49 -1.74 -19.06
C LEU A 33 -44.84 -2.60 -20.32
N CYS A 34 -45.19 -3.90 -20.11
CA CYS A 34 -45.97 -4.85 -20.97
C CYS A 34 -45.22 -5.68 -22.03
N ALA A 35 -45.60 -6.93 -22.40
CA ALA A 35 -46.40 -8.05 -21.86
C ALA A 35 -46.27 -9.26 -22.85
N LEU A 36 -46.42 -10.49 -22.35
CA LEU A 36 -46.57 -11.82 -23.05
C LEU A 36 -47.92 -11.92 -23.82
N PRO A 37 -48.38 -13.00 -24.56
CA PRO A 37 -48.10 -14.47 -24.41
C PRO A 37 -48.24 -15.40 -25.67
N GLY A 38 -48.09 -16.73 -25.51
CA GLY A 38 -48.66 -17.76 -26.43
C GLY A 38 -48.00 -19.15 -26.48
N ALA A 39 -48.70 -20.20 -26.03
CA ALA A 39 -48.38 -21.66 -26.03
C ALA A 39 -48.87 -22.37 -27.34
N PRO A 40 -48.90 -23.73 -27.57
CA PRO A 40 -48.59 -24.91 -26.72
C PRO A 40 -47.84 -26.12 -27.40
N LEU A 41 -47.76 -27.24 -26.66
CA LEU A 41 -47.06 -28.55 -26.85
C LEU A 41 -47.60 -29.48 -27.97
N PRO A 42 -46.91 -30.61 -28.24
CA PRO A 42 -47.51 -31.90 -27.88
C PRO A 42 -46.56 -32.94 -27.26
N SER A 43 -47.21 -33.93 -26.66
CA SER A 43 -46.77 -34.93 -25.69
C SER A 43 -46.35 -36.28 -26.27
N GLY A 44 -45.39 -36.95 -25.59
CA GLY A 44 -45.33 -38.42 -25.49
C GLY A 44 -43.95 -39.04 -25.68
N LEU A 45 -43.32 -39.54 -24.60
CA LEU A 45 -42.94 -40.96 -24.42
C LEU A 45 -42.08 -41.17 -23.15
N ARG A 46 -42.57 -42.10 -22.32
CA ARG A 46 -41.86 -43.05 -21.43
C ARG A 46 -40.82 -42.52 -20.43
N SER A 47 -41.26 -42.56 -19.17
CA SER A 47 -40.46 -42.59 -17.95
C SER A 47 -39.37 -43.67 -18.00
N ARG A 48 -38.12 -43.24 -18.02
CA ARG A 48 -36.99 -44.04 -17.53
C ARG A 48 -36.28 -43.18 -16.49
N THR A 49 -36.47 -43.57 -15.23
CA THR A 49 -35.93 -42.90 -14.05
C THR A 49 -34.40 -42.98 -14.11
N LEU A 50 -33.77 -41.96 -14.69
CA LEU A 50 -32.36 -41.66 -14.47
C LEU A 50 -32.27 -41.02 -13.09
N GLN A 51 -31.65 -41.73 -12.14
CA GLN A 51 -31.24 -41.14 -10.88
C GLN A 51 -30.38 -39.91 -11.20
N PRO A 52 -30.71 -38.71 -10.68
CA PRO A 52 -29.82 -37.58 -10.83
C PRO A 52 -28.54 -37.91 -10.05
N THR A 53 -27.44 -38.07 -10.78
CA THR A 53 -26.11 -38.01 -10.18
C THR A 53 -26.05 -36.71 -9.40
N ALA A 54 -25.63 -36.81 -8.13
CA ALA A 54 -25.53 -35.69 -7.22
C ALA A 54 -24.78 -34.55 -7.90
N GLY A 55 -25.55 -33.57 -8.38
CA GLY A 55 -25.02 -32.37 -8.99
C GLY A 55 -24.12 -31.71 -7.96
N TRP A 56 -22.90 -31.42 -8.38
CA TRP A 56 -22.00 -30.51 -7.70
C TRP A 56 -22.73 -29.17 -7.53
N ARG A 57 -23.51 -29.02 -6.46
CA ARG A 57 -23.89 -27.70 -6.01
C ARG A 57 -22.65 -27.17 -5.32
N ALA A 58 -21.83 -26.45 -6.07
CA ALA A 58 -21.03 -25.40 -5.46
C ALA A 58 -22.04 -24.50 -4.77
N THR A 59 -22.14 -24.63 -3.44
CA THR A 59 -22.69 -23.55 -2.64
C THR A 59 -21.94 -22.30 -3.11
N PRO A 60 -22.61 -21.22 -3.57
CA PRO A 60 -21.93 -19.97 -3.71
C PRO A 60 -21.56 -19.57 -2.28
N THR A 61 -20.39 -20.02 -1.83
CA THR A 61 -19.68 -19.30 -0.81
C THR A 61 -19.52 -17.94 -1.45
N LYS A 62 -20.36 -16.99 -1.01
CA LYS A 62 -20.10 -15.59 -1.26
C LYS A 62 -18.75 -15.37 -0.59
N GLU A 63 -17.68 -15.58 -1.36
CA GLU A 63 -16.38 -15.05 -1.00
C GLU A 63 -16.67 -13.58 -0.77
N VAL A 64 -16.63 -13.20 0.49
CA VAL A 64 -16.53 -11.79 0.83
C VAL A 64 -15.17 -11.43 0.27
N ILE A 65 -15.16 -10.88 -0.94
CA ILE A 65 -13.99 -10.23 -1.52
C ILE A 65 -13.71 -9.09 -0.54
N ALA A 66 -12.82 -9.36 0.42
CA ALA A 66 -12.39 -8.35 1.34
C ALA A 66 -11.59 -7.35 0.50
N MET A 67 -12.12 -6.13 0.36
CA MET A 67 -11.44 -5.06 -0.35
C MET A 67 -10.10 -4.80 0.34
N PRO A 68 -8.95 -5.04 -0.31
CA PRO A 68 -7.66 -4.80 0.31
C PRO A 68 -7.49 -3.34 0.68
N THR A 69 -7.03 -3.11 1.91
CA THR A 69 -6.62 -1.79 2.36
C THR A 69 -5.15 -1.58 2.00
N GLY A 70 -4.88 -0.63 1.10
CA GLY A 70 -3.54 -0.18 0.74
C GLY A 70 -3.14 1.13 1.43
N ILE A 71 -1.84 1.44 1.44
CA ILE A 71 -1.31 2.73 1.88
C ILE A 71 -0.98 3.56 0.65
N TYR A 72 -1.67 4.68 0.48
CA TYR A 72 -1.39 5.66 -0.56
C TYR A 72 -0.27 6.60 -0.12
N PHE A 73 0.74 6.72 -0.98
CA PHE A 73 1.88 7.63 -0.89
C PHE A 73 1.73 8.72 -1.95
N PRO A 74 1.15 9.88 -1.60
CA PRO A 74 1.10 11.01 -2.53
C PRO A 74 2.50 11.55 -2.80
N LEU A 75 2.74 11.94 -4.06
CA LEU A 75 3.94 12.62 -4.54
C LEU A 75 4.16 13.94 -3.81
N ASP A 76 3.08 14.70 -3.56
CA ASP A 76 3.15 15.91 -2.74
C ASP A 76 3.30 15.54 -1.26
N GLU A 77 4.50 15.72 -0.71
CA GLU A 77 4.82 15.41 0.70
C GLU A 77 3.99 16.23 1.70
N ARG A 78 3.37 17.34 1.29
CA ARG A 78 2.45 18.12 2.15
C ARG A 78 1.13 17.37 2.40
N GLN A 79 0.80 16.40 1.55
CA GLN A 79 -0.34 15.52 1.75
C GLN A 79 0.06 14.34 2.64
N PRO A 80 -0.72 14.03 3.70
CA PRO A 80 -0.42 12.88 4.55
C PRO A 80 -0.57 11.59 3.76
N LEU A 81 0.06 10.51 4.23
CA LEU A 81 -0.30 9.17 3.77
C LEU A 81 -1.79 8.92 4.06
N ALA A 82 -2.41 8.06 3.26
CA ALA A 82 -3.80 7.68 3.45
C ALA A 82 -3.98 6.15 3.36
N LEU A 83 -4.93 5.61 4.11
CA LEU A 83 -5.41 4.26 3.92
C LEU A 83 -6.60 4.31 2.97
N HIS A 84 -6.54 3.56 1.87
CA HIS A 84 -7.64 3.43 0.93
C HIS A 84 -8.00 1.95 0.75
N GLU A 85 -9.28 1.70 0.53
CA GLU A 85 -9.76 0.41 0.04
C GLU A 85 -9.71 0.42 -1.49
N TYR A 86 -9.28 -0.69 -2.07
CA TYR A 86 -9.18 -0.86 -3.51
C TYR A 86 -9.94 -2.13 -3.90
N ASP A 87 -11.00 -2.01 -4.67
CA ASP A 87 -11.87 -3.11 -5.06
C ASP A 87 -11.47 -3.67 -6.44
N ALA A 88 -11.07 -2.77 -7.36
CA ALA A 88 -10.78 -3.11 -8.74
C ALA A 88 -9.45 -2.51 -9.23
N LEU A 89 -8.98 -2.96 -10.40
CA LEU A 89 -7.75 -2.46 -11.02
C LEU A 89 -7.83 -0.94 -11.28
N GLU A 90 -9.02 -0.47 -11.64
CA GLU A 90 -9.34 0.91 -11.94
C GLU A 90 -9.10 1.83 -10.73
N ASP A 91 -9.30 1.34 -9.51
CA ASP A 91 -9.03 2.11 -8.29
C ASP A 91 -7.53 2.39 -8.14
N TYR A 92 -6.70 1.39 -8.43
CA TYR A 92 -5.24 1.55 -8.41
C TYR A 92 -4.78 2.46 -9.55
N GLN A 93 -5.31 2.28 -10.76
CA GLN A 93 -4.98 3.13 -11.92
C GLN A 93 -5.34 4.60 -11.67
N ALA A 94 -6.49 4.85 -11.04
CA ALA A 94 -6.91 6.18 -10.63
C ALA A 94 -5.98 6.76 -9.56
N ALA A 95 -5.55 5.96 -8.59
CA ALA A 95 -4.65 6.40 -7.53
C ALA A 95 -3.23 6.73 -8.03
N VAL A 96 -2.67 5.95 -8.96
CA VAL A 96 -1.31 6.18 -9.48
C VAL A 96 -1.28 7.10 -10.71
N GLY A 97 -2.45 7.38 -11.30
CA GLY A 97 -2.60 8.27 -12.45
C GLY A 97 -2.15 7.66 -13.77
N GLY A 98 -2.38 6.36 -13.99
CA GLY A 98 -1.98 5.67 -15.22
C GLY A 98 -2.09 4.15 -15.15
N HIS A 99 -1.45 3.46 -16.10
CA HIS A 99 -1.33 2.00 -16.04
C HIS A 99 -0.44 1.58 -14.86
N VAL A 100 -0.84 0.52 -14.17
CA VAL A 100 -0.17 0.07 -12.96
C VAL A 100 0.91 -0.95 -13.29
N GLU A 101 2.12 -0.74 -12.77
CA GLU A 101 3.14 -1.77 -12.60
C GLU A 101 3.21 -2.23 -11.15
N SER A 102 3.53 -3.51 -10.93
CA SER A 102 3.76 -4.08 -9.60
C SER A 102 5.25 -4.20 -9.33
N ILE A 103 5.72 -3.54 -8.27
CA ILE A 103 7.12 -3.48 -7.86
C ILE A 103 7.26 -4.15 -6.50
N ASP A 104 8.21 -5.08 -6.35
CA ASP A 104 8.45 -5.75 -5.06
C ASP A 104 8.86 -4.75 -3.97
N ALA A 105 8.11 -4.71 -2.86
CA ALA A 105 8.39 -3.83 -1.73
C ALA A 105 9.41 -4.43 -0.74
N GLY A 106 9.94 -5.63 -1.03
CA GLY A 106 11.01 -6.28 -0.28
C GLY A 106 10.52 -7.32 0.71
N GLU A 107 11.17 -7.40 1.87
CA GLU A 107 10.86 -8.45 2.85
C GLU A 107 9.38 -8.37 3.29
N ARG A 108 8.66 -9.51 3.20
CA ARG A 108 7.21 -9.76 3.51
C ARG A 108 6.27 -9.87 2.31
N GLY A 109 6.78 -9.87 1.08
CA GLY A 109 5.98 -10.17 -0.12
C GLY A 109 4.92 -9.11 -0.45
N MET A 110 5.05 -7.92 0.13
CA MET A 110 4.26 -6.75 -0.21
C MET A 110 4.71 -6.18 -1.56
N SER A 111 3.86 -5.41 -2.22
CA SER A 111 4.21 -4.76 -3.49
C SER A 111 3.79 -3.29 -3.48
N PHE A 112 4.52 -2.48 -4.22
CA PHE A 112 4.07 -1.17 -4.64
C PHE A 112 3.38 -1.27 -5.99
N PHE A 113 2.23 -0.64 -6.11
CA PHE A 113 1.60 -0.33 -7.39
C PHE A 113 1.93 1.12 -7.72
N ALA A 114 2.57 1.33 -8.86
CA ALA A 114 3.01 2.63 -9.36
C ALA A 114 2.60 2.79 -10.83
N ASN A 115 2.66 4.01 -11.35
CA ASN A 115 2.40 4.25 -12.76
C ASN A 115 3.61 3.76 -13.61
N ASP A 116 3.37 2.78 -14.48
CA ASP A 116 4.36 2.13 -15.35
C ASP A 116 5.11 3.13 -16.26
N GLU A 117 4.43 4.22 -16.65
CA GLU A 117 5.00 5.25 -17.50
C GLU A 117 5.59 6.42 -16.72
N ALA A 118 5.51 6.43 -15.38
CA ALA A 118 5.81 7.61 -14.55
C ALA A 118 7.16 8.26 -14.86
N LYS A 119 8.21 7.45 -14.99
CA LYS A 119 9.56 7.93 -15.32
C LYS A 119 9.68 8.40 -16.76
N LEU A 120 8.99 7.74 -17.69
CA LEU A 120 8.97 8.09 -19.11
C LEU A 120 8.28 9.44 -19.36
N ILE A 121 7.20 9.72 -18.62
CA ILE A 121 6.45 10.98 -18.69
C ILE A 121 6.99 12.06 -17.75
N GLY A 122 8.06 11.77 -17.00
CA GLY A 122 8.78 12.75 -16.17
C GLY A 122 8.10 13.12 -14.85
N LEU A 123 7.33 12.21 -14.24
CA LEU A 123 6.81 12.42 -12.88
C LEU A 123 7.96 12.49 -11.86
N GLY A 124 7.76 13.30 -10.82
CA GLY A 124 8.76 13.49 -9.76
C GLY A 124 8.99 12.25 -8.91
N ILE A 125 10.12 12.22 -8.21
CA ILE A 125 10.47 11.15 -7.26
C ILE A 125 9.54 11.20 -6.05
N ASN A 126 8.88 10.09 -5.74
CA ASN A 126 8.16 9.92 -4.49
C ASN A 126 9.14 9.57 -3.37
N ARG A 127 9.66 10.60 -2.68
CA ARG A 127 10.71 10.43 -1.67
C ARG A 127 10.29 9.46 -0.55
N ARG A 128 9.06 9.59 -0.04
CA ARG A 128 8.53 8.76 1.05
C ARG A 128 8.42 7.30 0.64
N ALA A 129 7.83 7.02 -0.52
CA ALA A 129 7.73 5.65 -1.03
C ALA A 129 9.12 5.07 -1.34
N THR A 130 10.02 5.85 -1.93
CA THR A 130 11.39 5.43 -2.26
C THR A 130 12.23 5.12 -1.02
N ILE A 131 12.18 5.97 0.03
CA ILE A 131 12.85 5.71 1.31
C ILE A 131 12.31 4.42 1.93
N TYR A 132 10.98 4.25 1.97
CA TYR A 132 10.39 3.01 2.46
C TYR A 132 10.91 1.82 1.66
N TRP A 133 10.85 1.87 0.34
CA TRP A 133 11.31 0.79 -0.54
C TRP A 133 12.77 0.42 -0.27
N TRP A 134 13.66 1.41 -0.21
CA TRP A 134 15.08 1.20 0.02
C TRP A 134 15.41 0.63 1.41
N LEU A 135 14.62 0.95 2.44
CA LEU A 135 14.77 0.34 3.76
C LEU A 135 14.41 -1.15 3.79
N HIS A 136 13.44 -1.57 2.98
CA HIS A 136 12.90 -2.94 3.00
C HIS A 136 13.44 -3.83 1.86
N LEU A 137 14.06 -3.22 0.85
CA LEU A 137 14.75 -3.91 -0.24
C LEU A 137 16.11 -3.24 -0.50
N ALA A 138 17.13 -3.61 0.28
CA ALA A 138 18.48 -3.02 0.16
C ALA A 138 19.07 -3.13 -1.27
N ALA A 139 18.65 -4.13 -2.05
CA ALA A 139 19.11 -4.32 -3.43
C ALA A 139 18.68 -3.21 -4.40
N SER A 140 17.57 -2.50 -4.13
CA SER A 140 17.10 -1.38 -4.96
C SER A 140 17.77 -0.05 -4.61
N TYR A 141 18.47 0.01 -3.47
CA TYR A 141 19.10 1.23 -2.99
C TYR A 141 20.09 1.82 -3.99
N GLN A 142 19.92 3.11 -4.30
CA GLN A 142 20.70 3.87 -5.31
C GLN A 142 20.69 3.30 -6.73
N ARG A 143 19.89 2.27 -7.01
CA ARG A 143 19.75 1.68 -8.35
C ARG A 143 18.50 2.16 -9.05
N ASP A 144 17.43 2.38 -8.29
CA ASP A 144 16.16 2.83 -8.82
C ASP A 144 15.34 3.60 -7.78
N PHE A 145 14.29 4.30 -8.22
CA PHE A 145 13.37 5.07 -7.38
C PHE A 145 11.92 4.91 -7.84
N LEU A 146 10.97 5.27 -6.98
CA LEU A 146 9.55 5.29 -7.30
C LEU A 146 9.13 6.71 -7.70
N ALA A 147 8.39 6.84 -8.80
CA ALA A 147 7.99 8.14 -9.36
C ALA A 147 6.46 8.29 -9.36
N GLY A 148 5.98 9.52 -9.17
CA GLY A 148 4.55 9.81 -9.11
C GLY A 148 3.89 9.38 -7.79
N ASP A 149 2.56 9.27 -7.82
CA ASP A 149 1.81 8.70 -6.70
C ASP A 149 1.95 7.17 -6.69
N VAL A 150 1.98 6.58 -5.49
CA VAL A 150 2.25 5.15 -5.32
C VAL A 150 1.32 4.56 -4.27
N VAL A 151 0.92 3.30 -4.45
CA VAL A 151 0.15 2.54 -3.46
C VAL A 151 0.98 1.35 -2.97
N LEU A 152 1.21 1.24 -1.66
CA LEU A 152 1.71 0.02 -1.05
C LEU A 152 0.53 -0.92 -0.76
N VAL A 153 0.61 -2.16 -1.23
CA VAL A 153 -0.36 -3.21 -0.97
C VAL A 153 0.25 -4.35 -0.15
N GLY A 154 -0.61 -5.14 0.48
CA GLY A 154 -0.19 -6.30 1.26
C GLY A 154 0.30 -7.45 0.38
N PRO A 155 0.58 -8.62 0.99
CA PRO A 155 1.00 -9.79 0.26
C PRO A 155 -0.03 -10.28 -0.74
N THR A 156 0.42 -10.98 -1.77
CA THR A 156 -0.48 -11.67 -2.71
C THR A 156 -0.86 -13.04 -2.15
N HIS A 157 -2.16 -13.33 -2.07
CA HIS A 157 -2.66 -14.65 -1.74
C HIS A 157 -2.27 -15.66 -2.84
N PRO A 158 -2.10 -16.96 -2.55
CA PRO A 158 -1.79 -17.96 -3.57
C PRO A 158 -2.77 -18.04 -4.75
N SER A 159 -4.01 -17.56 -4.59
CA SER A 159 -4.99 -17.44 -5.68
C SER A 159 -4.74 -16.25 -6.61
N GLY A 160 -3.77 -15.39 -6.31
CA GLY A 160 -3.45 -14.17 -7.07
C GLY A 160 -4.12 -12.90 -6.57
N SER A 161 -4.95 -12.96 -5.51
CA SER A 161 -5.59 -11.76 -4.97
C SER A 161 -4.66 -10.93 -4.08
N THR A 162 -4.72 -9.61 -4.20
CA THR A 162 -4.02 -8.67 -3.33
C THR A 162 -4.65 -8.66 -1.94
N LEU A 163 -3.85 -8.76 -0.88
CA LEU A 163 -4.32 -8.64 0.51
C LEU A 163 -4.07 -7.22 1.05
N SER A 164 -4.77 -6.89 2.15
CA SER A 164 -4.51 -5.64 2.87
C SER A 164 -3.08 -5.56 3.41
N VAL A 165 -2.53 -4.35 3.45
CA VAL A 165 -1.25 -4.08 4.12
C VAL A 165 -1.32 -4.56 5.58
N PRO A 166 -0.31 -5.28 6.09
CA PRO A 166 -0.33 -5.80 7.46
C PRO A 166 -0.59 -4.70 8.49
N ARG A 167 -1.45 -4.98 9.49
CA ARG A 167 -1.84 -4.01 10.52
C ARG A 167 -0.65 -3.42 11.28
N SER A 168 0.44 -4.16 11.44
CA SER A 168 1.67 -3.67 12.07
C SER A 168 2.34 -2.54 11.29
N ILE A 169 2.29 -2.58 9.96
CA ILE A 169 2.80 -1.50 9.09
C ILE A 169 1.86 -0.30 9.14
N GLN A 170 0.54 -0.53 9.11
CA GLN A 170 -0.44 0.55 9.28
C GLN A 170 -0.24 1.25 10.64
N GLN A 171 -0.07 0.49 11.72
CA GLN A 171 0.21 1.04 13.04
C GLN A 171 1.50 1.84 13.08
N LEU A 172 2.59 1.32 12.49
CA LEU A 172 3.88 1.99 12.43
C LEU A 172 3.83 3.34 11.73
N LEU A 173 3.08 3.45 10.62
CA LEU A 173 3.06 4.65 9.79
C LEU A 173 1.95 5.66 10.16
N PHE A 174 0.87 5.22 10.79
CA PHE A 174 -0.30 6.07 11.07
C PHE A 174 -0.53 6.36 12.56
N THR A 175 0.14 5.65 13.47
CA THR A 175 0.04 5.95 14.91
C THR A 175 1.10 6.98 15.28
N PRO A 176 0.72 8.10 15.93
CA PRO A 176 1.70 9.04 16.48
C PRO A 176 2.69 8.30 17.37
N SER A 177 3.96 8.34 16.99
CA SER A 177 5.05 7.74 17.74
C SER A 177 6.32 8.51 17.46
N THR A 178 7.25 8.48 18.40
CA THR A 178 8.64 8.74 18.08
C THR A 178 9.23 7.51 17.41
N PHE A 179 10.22 7.69 16.55
CA PHE A 179 10.92 6.63 15.85
C PHE A 179 12.37 6.54 16.30
N ALA A 180 12.91 5.33 16.27
CA ALA A 180 14.32 5.07 16.47
C ALA A 180 14.86 4.23 15.32
N VAL A 181 16.16 4.33 15.09
CA VAL A 181 16.87 3.53 14.08
C VAL A 181 17.64 2.44 14.78
N GLU A 182 17.43 1.20 14.33
CA GLU A 182 18.25 0.07 14.72
C GLU A 182 19.14 -0.36 13.55
N VAL A 183 20.35 -0.74 13.91
CA VAL A 183 21.42 -1.09 12.98
C VAL A 183 21.94 -2.47 13.32
N ARG A 184 22.18 -3.29 12.30
CA ARG A 184 22.89 -4.55 12.42
C ARG A 184 24.18 -4.46 11.62
N VAL A 185 25.29 -4.78 12.26
CA VAL A 185 26.62 -4.75 11.65
C VAL A 185 27.03 -6.12 11.13
N MET A 186 27.88 -6.13 10.11
CA MET A 186 28.42 -7.36 9.53
C MET A 186 29.08 -8.24 10.59
N GLY A 187 28.79 -9.54 10.54
CA GLY A 187 29.31 -10.52 11.50
C GLY A 187 28.62 -10.52 12.86
N SER A 188 27.60 -9.69 13.08
CA SER A 188 26.77 -9.68 14.29
C SER A 188 25.30 -9.91 13.96
N ASN A 189 24.65 -10.77 14.75
CA ASN A 189 23.19 -10.95 14.67
C ASN A 189 22.41 -10.01 15.61
N LYS A 190 23.11 -9.12 16.33
CA LYS A 190 22.48 -8.20 17.29
C LYS A 190 22.11 -6.88 16.63
N TRP A 191 20.90 -6.41 16.96
CA TRP A 191 20.46 -5.06 16.63
C TRP A 191 20.97 -4.08 17.69
N HIS A 192 21.47 -2.95 17.22
CA HIS A 192 21.93 -1.84 18.05
C HIS A 192 21.05 -0.63 17.79
N ARG A 193 20.41 -0.10 18.83
CA ARG A 193 19.57 1.09 18.74
C ARG A 193 20.44 2.34 18.77
N ASN A 194 20.22 3.23 17.83
CA ASN A 194 20.79 4.57 17.84
C ASN A 194 20.07 5.45 18.89
N PRO A 195 20.79 6.27 19.68
CA PRO A 195 20.17 7.16 20.67
C PRO A 195 19.27 8.26 20.09
N ALA A 196 19.40 8.62 18.81
CA ALA A 196 18.56 9.66 18.22
C ALA A 196 17.09 9.21 18.09
N GLY A 197 16.17 10.05 18.57
CA GLY A 197 14.74 9.92 18.34
C GLY A 197 14.26 10.86 17.22
N PHE A 198 13.25 10.43 16.47
CA PHE A 198 12.69 11.17 15.34
C PHE A 198 11.17 11.27 15.50
N ASP A 199 10.56 12.37 15.08
CA ASP A 199 9.10 12.52 15.09
C ASP A 199 8.44 12.05 13.79
N ASP A 200 9.24 11.75 12.77
CA ASP A 200 8.79 11.30 11.44
C ASP A 200 9.55 10.06 10.98
N TYR A 201 8.82 9.09 10.43
CA TYR A 201 9.36 7.81 9.97
C TYR A 201 10.34 7.98 8.82
N PHE A 202 10.05 8.88 7.88
CA PHE A 202 10.84 9.07 6.67
C PHE A 202 12.10 9.88 6.94
N GLU A 203 12.08 10.79 7.91
CA GLU A 203 13.30 11.43 8.43
C GLU A 203 14.21 10.42 9.14
N ALA A 204 13.66 9.54 9.99
CA ALA A 204 14.41 8.43 10.57
C ALA A 204 14.97 7.50 9.48
N GLY A 205 14.18 7.23 8.45
CA GLY A 205 14.55 6.40 7.31
C GLY A 205 15.67 7.00 6.46
N SER A 206 15.57 8.28 6.14
CA SER A 206 16.63 9.02 5.42
C SER A 206 17.93 9.01 6.21
N TRP A 207 17.85 9.21 7.53
CA TRP A 207 19.02 9.13 8.41
C TRP A 207 19.62 7.71 8.43
N ALA A 208 18.77 6.68 8.50
CA ALA A 208 19.20 5.28 8.51
C ALA A 208 19.93 4.89 7.20
N LEU A 209 19.41 5.31 6.07
CA LEU A 209 19.99 5.07 4.75
C LEU A 209 21.33 5.81 4.59
N ASP A 210 21.41 7.07 5.02
CA ASP A 210 22.67 7.83 5.05
C ASP A 210 23.72 7.16 5.95
N LEU A 211 23.31 6.67 7.14
CA LEU A 211 24.21 5.92 8.03
C LEU A 211 24.77 4.67 7.35
N SER A 212 23.93 3.90 6.65
CA SER A 212 24.38 2.69 5.95
C SER A 212 25.37 2.96 4.81
N ILE A 213 25.35 4.15 4.21
CA ILE A 213 26.38 4.56 3.22
C ILE A 213 27.69 4.89 3.94
N ARG A 214 27.62 5.68 5.00
CA ARG A 214 28.81 6.23 5.65
C ARG A 214 29.62 5.19 6.42
N ARG A 215 28.99 4.08 6.81
CA ARG A 215 29.59 3.02 7.61
C ARG A 215 29.53 1.68 6.90
N GLN A 216 30.67 1.28 6.34
CA GLN A 216 30.78 0.00 5.62
C GLN A 216 30.50 -1.21 6.53
N GLU A 217 30.63 -1.07 7.85
CA GLU A 217 30.29 -2.11 8.81
C GLU A 217 28.79 -2.40 8.93
N VAL A 218 27.91 -1.53 8.43
CA VAL A 218 26.46 -1.68 8.52
C VAL A 218 25.95 -2.64 7.45
N GLU A 219 25.31 -3.73 7.89
CA GLU A 219 24.71 -4.74 7.01
C GLU A 219 23.22 -4.46 6.78
N LYS A 220 22.48 -4.12 7.85
CA LYS A 220 21.04 -3.82 7.78
C LYS A 220 20.69 -2.64 8.68
N VAL A 221 19.67 -1.90 8.27
CA VAL A 221 19.04 -0.85 9.08
C VAL A 221 17.54 -1.07 9.12
N ARG A 222 16.88 -0.61 10.19
CA ARG A 222 15.42 -0.53 10.25
C ARG A 222 14.97 0.63 11.11
N VAL A 223 13.82 1.18 10.75
CA VAL A 223 13.11 2.17 11.58
C VAL A 223 12.04 1.44 12.40
N ILE A 224 12.02 1.72 13.70
CA ILE A 224 11.05 1.16 14.66
C ILE A 224 10.34 2.30 15.39
N ALA A 225 9.14 2.02 15.92
CA ALA A 225 8.55 2.87 16.95
C ALA A 225 9.42 2.82 18.22
N ALA A 226 9.65 3.97 18.83
CA ALA A 226 10.62 4.20 19.92
C ALA A 226 10.04 4.08 21.33
#